data_AF-A0A165NIY0-F1
#
_entry.id   AF-A0A165NIY0-F1
#
_cell.length_a   1.000
_cell.length_b   1.000
_cell.length_c   1.000
_cell.angle_alpha   90.00
_cell.angle_beta   90.00
_cell.angle_gamma   90.00
#
_symmetry.space_group_name_H-M   'P 1'
#
loop_
_entity.id
_entity.type
_entity.pdbx_description
1 polymer ?
#
loop_
_entity_poly.entity_id
_entity_poly.type
_entity_poly.pdbx_seq_one_letter_code
_entity_poly.pdbx_strand_id
1 'polypeptide(L)'
;MQLTFTDVGMPSDGAALRNASTPQDAEICHLRNECNVAKAELQSLKSELDERHSLRAVTRELRDLLRDGCDHGLREQLSAMENINGMLRAQLQEEQRRVSAAELCNELLQSETLSSNGARLDLEETLLRNERISMRLKEADDNVRFLESRLDEMEERARVAEREQEWTEQQLVYSSQYVKDLLVEISSLRTIQQGLEKDAPSAFCRGLRLNTDLLDRAQGELVRAKAREVTLLLEVVDLKDRLKHEPKLEVTETTSVSSHESPKIGVSACSRTPGNSTGLQSFTSIIEDDPRSHMTPGGILEDMFRALSSKMPDPIAIKEVLGIRNVAIVVPADFVWVSCPDTAYFVKPALYHGKGGKWQDSKLKSIKRLQKQGAVGVELIPYFSGAYYYVGTYTVGDAEPMSAEQFEQLPQKAQEGVVTSSGRPTEHALLRELYLSGKLSAIRFSVHRIGFNSRLHQYLRANA
;
A
#
# COMPACT_ATOMS: atom_id res chain seq x y z
N MET A 1 5.85 -5.09 66.26
CA MET A 1 6.71 -4.26 67.13
C MET A 1 7.11 -3.06 66.28
N GLN A 2 6.89 -1.78 66.60
CA GLN A 2 6.52 -1.01 67.79
C GLN A 2 5.73 0.23 67.28
N LEU A 3 4.56 0.50 67.83
CA LEU A 3 4.23 1.60 68.77
C LEU A 3 3.72 2.89 68.10
N THR A 4 2.39 3.01 68.22
CA THR A 4 1.54 4.18 68.46
C THR A 4 2.20 5.50 68.85
N PHE A 5 1.71 6.59 68.25
CA PHE A 5 1.44 7.84 68.97
C PHE A 5 0.07 8.36 68.57
N THR A 6 -0.86 8.28 69.53
CA THR A 6 -2.11 9.02 69.58
C THR A 6 -1.81 10.43 70.07
N ASP A 7 -2.39 11.44 69.43
CA ASP A 7 -2.68 12.68 70.15
C ASP A 7 -4.10 13.16 69.83
N VAL A 8 -4.80 13.48 70.91
CA VAL A 8 -6.22 13.79 71.01
C VAL A 8 -6.34 15.28 71.24
N GLY A 9 -6.86 16.01 70.26
CA GLY A 9 -7.21 17.42 70.37
C GLY A 9 -8.70 17.63 70.11
N MET A 10 -9.43 17.93 71.17
CA MET A 10 -10.86 18.29 71.22
C MET A 10 -11.21 19.54 70.38
N PRO A 11 -12.51 19.74 70.04
CA PRO A 11 -12.94 20.63 68.97
C PRO A 11 -13.05 22.08 69.43
N SER A 12 -12.55 23.02 68.62
CA SER A 12 -12.91 24.43 68.72
C SER A 12 -14.00 24.76 67.72
N ASP A 13 -15.22 24.97 68.23
CA ASP A 13 -16.27 25.70 67.55
C ASP A 13 -15.74 27.09 67.14
N GLY A 14 -15.65 27.33 65.84
CA GLY A 14 -15.10 28.56 65.30
C GLY A 14 -15.46 28.75 63.83
N ALA A 15 -16.52 29.52 63.60
CA ALA A 15 -16.86 30.18 62.34
C ALA A 15 -17.16 29.27 61.14
N ALA A 16 -18.42 28.84 61.07
CA ALA A 16 -19.09 28.53 59.82
C ALA A 16 -19.17 29.78 58.91
N LEU A 17 -18.10 30.08 58.18
CA LEU A 17 -18.16 30.80 56.92
C LEU A 17 -18.11 29.75 55.83
N ARG A 18 -19.31 29.38 55.35
CA ARG A 18 -19.50 28.58 54.13
C ARG A 18 -18.82 29.32 52.98
N ASN A 19 -17.59 28.92 52.65
CA ASN A 19 -17.05 29.11 51.32
C ASN A 19 -17.89 28.24 50.39
N ALA A 20 -18.97 28.82 49.86
CA ALA A 20 -19.63 28.30 48.69
C ALA A 20 -18.61 28.40 47.55
N SER A 21 -17.78 27.35 47.40
CA SER A 21 -16.98 27.11 46.21
C SER A 21 -17.95 27.21 45.05
N THR A 22 -17.78 28.28 44.27
CA THR A 22 -18.67 28.55 43.15
C THR A 22 -18.54 27.40 42.16
N PRO A 23 -19.54 27.12 41.33
CA PRO A 23 -19.44 26.11 40.27
C PRO A 23 -18.17 26.30 39.41
N GLN A 24 -17.72 27.55 39.27
CA GLN A 24 -16.47 27.92 38.61
C GLN A 24 -15.20 27.40 39.33
N ASP A 25 -15.16 27.36 40.66
CA ASP A 25 -14.00 26.85 41.40
C ASP A 25 -13.87 25.32 41.25
N ALA A 26 -14.99 24.61 41.16
CA ALA A 26 -15.01 23.17 40.89
C ALA A 26 -14.54 22.86 39.46
N GLU A 27 -14.96 23.66 38.48
CA GLU A 27 -14.54 23.54 37.08
C GLU A 27 -13.05 23.88 36.91
N ILE A 28 -12.55 24.91 37.60
CA ILE A 28 -11.12 25.25 37.62
C ILE A 28 -10.30 24.11 38.22
N CYS A 29 -10.75 23.48 39.31
CA CYS A 29 -10.07 22.32 39.90
C CYS A 29 -10.06 21.11 38.95
N HIS A 30 -11.16 20.87 38.23
CA HIS A 30 -11.26 19.79 37.25
C HIS A 30 -10.26 20.00 36.10
N LEU A 31 -10.28 21.18 35.48
CA LEU A 31 -9.37 21.52 34.39
C LEU A 31 -7.90 21.49 34.82
N ARG A 32 -7.60 21.85 36.07
CA ARG A 32 -6.24 21.76 36.62
C ARG A 32 -5.78 20.31 36.76
N ASN A 33 -6.67 19.41 37.17
CA ASN A 33 -6.37 17.98 37.25
C ASN A 33 -6.17 17.37 35.86
N GLU A 34 -7.03 17.68 34.89
CA GLU A 34 -6.85 17.23 33.51
C GLU A 34 -5.54 17.75 32.90
N CYS A 35 -5.20 19.02 33.16
CA CYS A 35 -3.94 19.59 32.71
C CYS A 35 -2.72 18.89 33.34
N ASN A 36 -2.81 18.52 34.62
CA ASN A 36 -1.76 17.77 35.31
C ASN A 36 -1.61 16.35 34.76
N VAL A 37 -2.72 15.66 34.44
CA VAL A 37 -2.71 14.33 33.82
C VAL A 37 -2.09 14.40 32.43
N ALA A 38 -2.52 15.35 31.58
CA ALA A 38 -1.94 15.54 30.25
C ALA A 38 -0.45 15.89 30.30
N LYS A 39 -0.01 16.66 31.31
CA LYS A 39 1.40 16.98 31.52
C LYS A 39 2.22 15.75 31.92
N ALA A 40 1.66 14.86 32.73
CA ALA A 40 2.31 13.60 33.10
C ALA A 40 2.42 12.64 31.90
N GLU A 41 1.38 12.55 31.08
CA GLU A 41 1.39 11.77 29.84
C GLU A 41 2.42 12.28 28.83
N LEU A 42 2.52 13.61 28.66
CA LEU A 42 3.55 14.22 27.82
C LEU A 42 4.96 13.96 28.32
N GLN A 43 5.18 13.95 29.64
CA GLN A 43 6.48 13.57 30.20
C GLN A 43 6.81 12.10 29.94
N SER A 44 5.83 11.20 30.07
CA SER A 44 5.99 9.77 29.78
C SER A 44 6.33 9.52 28.31
N LEU A 45 5.60 10.16 27.39
CA LEU A 45 5.85 10.05 25.95
C LEU A 45 7.22 10.62 25.56
N LYS A 46 7.66 11.68 26.24
CA LYS A 46 9.00 12.24 26.04
C LYS A 46 10.09 11.26 26.47
N SER A 47 9.96 10.62 27.64
CA SER A 47 10.93 9.60 28.07
C SER A 47 10.98 8.40 27.12
N GLU A 48 9.83 7.96 26.60
CA GLU A 48 9.76 6.86 25.63
C GLU A 48 10.42 7.24 24.29
N LEU A 49 10.28 8.49 23.87
CA LEU A 49 10.94 9.01 22.67
C LEU A 49 12.47 9.06 22.84
N ASP A 50 12.95 9.51 24.00
CA ASP A 50 14.38 9.55 24.32
C ASP A 50 14.99 8.14 24.36
N GLU A 51 14.26 7.15 24.90
CA GLU A 51 14.67 5.73 24.90
C GLU A 51 14.74 5.17 23.47
N ARG A 52 13.75 5.48 22.62
CA ARG A 52 13.80 5.11 21.19
C ARG A 52 14.95 5.77 20.44
N HIS A 53 15.35 7.00 20.81
CA HIS A 53 16.52 7.65 20.24
C HIS A 53 17.82 6.96 20.65
N SER A 54 17.94 6.53 21.92
CA SER A 54 19.07 5.74 22.40
C SER A 54 19.19 4.39 21.68
N LEU A 55 18.08 3.65 21.54
CA LEU A 55 18.05 2.39 20.79
C LEU A 55 18.48 2.57 19.33
N ARG A 56 18.05 3.65 18.66
CA ARG A 56 18.50 3.94 17.28
C ARG A 56 19.98 4.28 17.19
N ALA A 57 20.58 4.86 18.24
CA ALA A 57 22.01 5.11 18.29
C ALA A 57 22.78 3.79 18.38
N VAL A 58 22.37 2.89 19.29
CA VAL A 58 22.97 1.55 19.45
C VAL A 58 22.83 0.72 18.17
N THR A 59 21.68 0.74 17.50
CA THR A 59 21.49 0.04 16.24
C THR A 59 22.37 0.58 15.11
N ARG A 60 22.69 1.89 15.14
CA ARG A 60 23.65 2.48 14.20
C ARG A 60 25.06 1.99 14.50
N GLU A 61 25.50 2.05 15.75
CA GLU A 61 26.82 1.55 16.17
C GLU A 61 27.01 0.06 15.85
N LEU A 62 25.99 -0.78 16.08
CA LEU A 62 26.03 -2.20 15.70
C LEU A 62 26.13 -2.40 14.18
N ARG A 63 25.46 -1.55 13.39
CA ARG A 63 25.53 -1.60 11.93
C ARG A 63 26.90 -1.18 11.42
N ASP A 64 27.51 -0.18 12.03
CA ASP A 64 28.84 0.30 11.69
C ASP A 64 29.90 -0.74 12.07
N LEU A 65 29.79 -1.37 13.26
CA LEU A 65 30.63 -2.49 13.68
C LEU A 65 30.50 -3.72 12.76
N LEU A 66 29.30 -4.04 12.29
CA LEU A 66 29.09 -5.13 11.34
C LEU A 66 29.66 -4.81 9.96
N ARG A 67 29.58 -3.55 9.53
CA ARG A 67 30.16 -3.08 8.26
C ARG A 67 31.69 -3.14 8.31
N ASP A 68 32.29 -2.63 9.39
CA ASP A 68 33.74 -2.65 9.59
C ASP A 68 34.28 -4.08 9.80
N GLY A 69 33.52 -4.94 10.50
CA GLY A 69 33.89 -6.34 10.74
C GLY A 69 33.83 -7.22 9.48
N CYS A 70 32.82 -7.04 8.63
CA CYS A 70 32.70 -7.77 7.37
C CYS A 70 33.76 -7.34 6.35
N ASP A 71 34.09 -6.04 6.30
CA ASP A 71 35.08 -5.50 5.38
C ASP A 71 36.52 -5.92 5.71
N HIS A 72 36.84 -6.11 6.99
CA HIS A 72 38.17 -6.55 7.40
C HIS A 72 38.37 -8.06 7.16
N GLY A 73 37.37 -8.88 7.52
CA GLY A 73 37.42 -10.33 7.31
C GLY A 73 37.48 -10.73 5.83
N LEU A 74 36.71 -10.05 4.97
CA LEU A 74 36.76 -10.29 3.53
C LEU A 74 38.07 -9.80 2.90
N ARG A 75 38.66 -8.69 3.39
CA ARG A 75 39.97 -8.21 2.93
C ARG A 75 41.11 -9.14 3.33
N GLU A 76 41.09 -9.68 4.55
CA GLU A 76 42.09 -10.67 4.98
C GLU A 76 41.96 -11.97 4.18
N GLN A 77 40.74 -12.43 3.90
CA GLN A 77 40.50 -13.61 3.07
C GLN A 77 40.93 -13.38 1.61
N LEU A 78 40.64 -12.21 1.03
CA LEU A 78 41.12 -11.84 -0.30
C LEU A 78 42.65 -11.78 -0.35
N SER A 79 43.30 -11.17 0.64
CA SER A 79 44.76 -11.10 0.71
C SER A 79 45.40 -12.49 0.89
N ALA A 80 44.80 -13.37 1.69
CA ALA A 80 45.24 -14.75 1.84
C ALA A 80 45.10 -15.52 0.51
N MET A 81 43.98 -15.33 -0.20
CA MET A 81 43.73 -15.97 -1.48
C MET A 81 44.65 -15.45 -2.60
N GLU A 82 44.97 -14.15 -2.60
CA GLU A 82 45.97 -13.55 -3.50
C GLU A 82 47.37 -14.11 -3.25
N ASN A 83 47.76 -14.29 -1.98
CA ASN A 83 49.04 -14.92 -1.61
C ASN A 83 49.11 -16.39 -2.07
N ILE A 84 48.03 -17.16 -1.87
CA ILE A 84 47.94 -18.55 -2.35
C ILE A 84 48.06 -18.60 -3.88
N ASN A 85 47.34 -17.72 -4.59
CA ASN A 85 47.44 -17.62 -6.05
C ASN A 85 48.85 -17.23 -6.51
N GLY A 86 49.53 -16.33 -5.78
CA GLY A 86 50.94 -16.00 -6.02
C GLY A 86 51.86 -17.21 -5.88
N MET A 87 51.69 -18.00 -4.82
CA MET A 87 52.45 -19.24 -4.60
C MET A 87 52.20 -20.29 -5.69
N LEU A 88 50.95 -20.50 -6.08
CA LEU A 88 50.59 -21.46 -7.13
C LEU A 88 51.18 -21.07 -8.48
N ARG A 89 51.17 -19.77 -8.82
CA ARG A 89 51.83 -19.27 -10.05
C ARG A 89 53.34 -19.47 -10.02
N ALA A 90 53.98 -19.27 -8.87
CA ALA A 90 55.41 -19.51 -8.71
C ALA A 90 55.75 -21.01 -8.85
N GLN A 91 54.93 -21.90 -8.29
CA GLN A 91 55.08 -23.35 -8.47
C GLN A 91 54.85 -23.77 -9.92
N LEU A 92 53.85 -23.22 -10.59
CA LEU A 92 53.58 -23.51 -12.00
C LEU A 92 54.78 -23.09 -12.87
N GLN A 93 55.37 -21.92 -12.64
CA GLN A 93 56.57 -21.49 -13.34
C GLN A 93 57.78 -22.39 -13.06
N GLU A 94 57.94 -22.87 -11.83
CA GLU A 94 59.02 -23.80 -11.49
C GLU A 94 58.83 -25.16 -12.17
N GLU A 95 57.62 -25.71 -12.16
CA GLU A 95 57.32 -26.94 -12.89
C GLU A 95 57.50 -26.77 -14.40
N GLN A 96 57.13 -25.61 -14.95
CA GLN A 96 57.35 -25.31 -16.36
C GLN A 96 58.86 -25.24 -16.70
N ARG A 97 59.69 -24.66 -15.83
CA ARG A 97 61.15 -24.72 -15.97
C ARG A 97 61.68 -26.15 -15.91
N ARG A 98 61.15 -26.98 -15.00
CA ARG A 98 61.54 -28.41 -14.89
C ARG A 98 61.17 -29.19 -16.14
N VAL A 99 59.99 -28.95 -16.71
CA VAL A 99 59.56 -29.55 -17.97
C VAL A 99 60.49 -29.12 -19.10
N SER A 100 60.77 -27.82 -19.26
CA SER A 100 61.70 -27.35 -20.30
C SER A 100 63.12 -27.88 -20.13
N ALA A 101 63.61 -28.03 -18.89
CA ALA A 101 64.90 -28.66 -18.62
C ALA A 101 64.89 -30.17 -18.96
N ALA A 102 63.80 -30.87 -18.65
CA ALA A 102 63.64 -32.28 -19.00
C ALA A 102 63.50 -32.49 -20.52
N GLU A 103 62.84 -31.57 -21.24
CA GLU A 103 62.76 -31.56 -22.71
C GLU A 103 64.15 -31.40 -23.34
N LEU A 104 64.96 -30.45 -22.86
CA LEU A 104 66.35 -30.29 -23.30
C LEU A 104 67.21 -31.53 -23.01
N CYS A 105 67.04 -32.15 -21.84
CA CYS A 105 67.71 -33.42 -21.53
C CYS A 105 67.24 -34.57 -22.43
N ASN A 106 65.96 -34.64 -22.77
CA ASN A 106 65.41 -35.63 -23.69
C ASN A 106 65.92 -35.43 -25.12
N GLU A 107 66.07 -34.20 -25.60
CA GLU A 107 66.68 -33.89 -26.90
C GLU A 107 68.15 -34.33 -26.93
N LEU A 108 68.90 -34.09 -25.85
CA LEU A 108 70.27 -34.59 -25.67
C LEU A 108 70.34 -36.13 -25.66
N LEU A 109 69.47 -36.79 -24.91
CA LEU A 109 69.41 -38.26 -24.86
C LEU A 109 68.94 -38.88 -26.18
N GLN A 110 68.01 -38.25 -26.91
CA GLN A 110 67.60 -38.67 -28.25
C GLN A 110 68.76 -38.54 -29.26
N SER A 111 69.63 -37.54 -29.10
CA SER A 111 70.84 -37.40 -29.91
C SER A 111 71.89 -38.48 -29.61
N GLU A 112 72.01 -38.96 -28.36
CA GLU A 112 72.92 -40.04 -27.95
C GLU A 112 72.38 -41.45 -28.27
N THR A 113 71.07 -41.67 -28.18
CA THR A 113 70.43 -42.99 -28.33
C THR A 113 70.27 -43.46 -29.78
N LEU A 114 70.46 -42.58 -30.76
CA LEU A 114 70.54 -42.96 -32.19
C LEU A 114 71.81 -43.78 -32.55
N SER A 115 72.65 -44.11 -31.56
CA SER A 115 73.87 -44.93 -31.71
C SER A 115 73.75 -46.37 -31.16
N SER A 116 72.64 -46.80 -30.56
CA SER A 116 72.53 -48.14 -29.96
C SER A 116 71.13 -48.77 -30.05
N ASN A 117 71.05 -49.97 -30.63
CA ASN A 117 69.83 -50.75 -30.88
C ASN A 117 69.07 -51.24 -29.62
N GLY A 118 69.47 -50.80 -28.41
CA GLY A 118 68.73 -51.05 -27.16
C GLY A 118 67.68 -49.99 -26.79
N ALA A 119 67.70 -48.81 -27.43
CA ALA A 119 66.93 -47.62 -27.00
C ALA A 119 65.45 -47.57 -27.47
N ARG A 120 64.97 -48.60 -28.16
CA ARG A 120 63.66 -48.56 -28.85
C ARG A 120 62.48 -48.87 -27.92
N LEU A 121 62.68 -49.65 -26.86
CA LEU A 121 61.63 -49.98 -25.87
C LEU A 121 61.42 -48.83 -24.87
N ASP A 122 62.49 -48.16 -24.42
CA ASP A 122 62.39 -47.01 -23.51
C ASP A 122 61.74 -45.79 -24.18
N LEU A 123 61.94 -45.63 -25.49
CA LEU A 123 61.30 -44.55 -26.27
C LEU A 123 59.77 -44.72 -26.36
N GLU A 124 59.28 -45.96 -26.46
CA GLU A 124 57.84 -46.22 -26.54
C GLU A 124 57.13 -45.97 -25.20
N GLU A 125 57.78 -46.33 -24.08
CA GLU A 125 57.25 -46.05 -22.73
C GLU A 125 57.21 -44.54 -22.42
N THR A 126 58.24 -43.79 -22.83
CA THR A 126 58.28 -42.33 -22.65
C THR A 126 57.22 -41.61 -23.48
N LEU A 127 56.94 -42.05 -24.71
CA LEU A 127 55.85 -41.50 -25.53
C LEU A 127 54.47 -41.72 -24.89
N LEU A 128 54.19 -42.94 -24.39
CA LEU A 128 52.93 -43.23 -23.68
C LEU A 128 52.79 -42.45 -22.37
N ARG A 129 53.90 -42.13 -21.71
CA ARG A 129 53.90 -41.25 -20.53
C ARG A 129 53.59 -39.81 -20.91
N ASN A 130 54.18 -39.31 -21.99
CA ASN A 130 53.93 -37.96 -22.51
C ASN A 130 52.49 -37.78 -23.00
N GLU A 131 51.90 -38.78 -23.67
CA GLU A 131 50.48 -38.75 -24.04
C GLU A 131 49.57 -38.65 -22.81
N ARG A 132 49.87 -39.40 -21.75
CA ARG A 132 49.11 -39.31 -20.48
C ARG A 132 49.24 -37.94 -19.82
N ILE A 133 50.43 -37.33 -19.85
CA ILE A 133 50.64 -35.97 -19.32
C ILE A 133 49.89 -34.94 -20.17
N SER A 134 49.96 -35.06 -21.50
CA SER A 134 49.25 -34.18 -22.43
C SER A 134 47.73 -34.24 -22.24
N MET A 135 47.16 -35.44 -22.06
CA MET A 135 45.74 -35.59 -21.72
C MET A 135 45.38 -34.92 -20.39
N ARG A 136 46.21 -35.07 -19.35
CA ARG A 136 45.98 -34.43 -18.05
C ARG A 136 46.09 -32.91 -18.11
N LEU A 137 47.02 -32.38 -18.89
CA LEU A 137 47.15 -30.93 -19.12
C LEU A 137 45.91 -30.39 -19.84
N LYS A 138 45.44 -31.08 -20.88
CA LYS A 138 44.22 -30.69 -21.59
C LYS A 138 42.99 -30.69 -20.67
N GLU A 139 42.84 -31.71 -19.83
CA GLU A 139 41.76 -31.77 -18.83
C GLU A 139 41.86 -30.61 -17.81
N ALA A 140 43.07 -30.27 -17.36
CA ALA A 140 43.29 -29.11 -16.50
C ALA A 140 42.92 -27.78 -17.19
N ASP A 141 43.29 -27.60 -18.46
CA ASP A 141 42.94 -26.41 -19.24
C ASP A 141 41.43 -26.30 -19.50
N ASP A 142 40.75 -27.43 -19.74
CA ASP A 142 39.28 -27.47 -19.85
C ASP A 142 38.62 -27.08 -18.52
N ASN A 143 39.15 -27.56 -17.38
CA ASN A 143 38.66 -27.22 -16.05
C ASN A 143 38.90 -25.74 -15.70
N VAL A 144 40.06 -25.18 -16.03
CA VAL A 144 40.35 -23.75 -15.83
C VAL A 144 39.36 -22.89 -16.61
N ARG A 145 39.15 -23.17 -17.90
CA ARG A 145 38.18 -22.44 -18.73
C ARG A 145 36.75 -22.54 -18.19
N PHE A 146 36.37 -23.71 -17.68
CA PHE A 146 35.06 -23.88 -17.03
C PHE A 146 34.92 -23.01 -15.78
N LEU A 147 35.95 -22.93 -14.94
CA LEU A 147 35.94 -22.10 -13.72
C LEU A 147 35.95 -20.61 -14.05
N GLU A 148 36.70 -20.17 -15.06
CA GLU A 148 36.68 -18.78 -15.56
C GLU A 148 35.28 -18.38 -16.02
N SER A 149 34.63 -19.21 -16.85
CA SER A 149 33.24 -18.98 -17.27
C SER A 149 32.27 -18.90 -16.09
N ARG A 150 32.49 -19.68 -15.03
CA ARG A 150 31.68 -19.62 -13.80
C ARG A 150 31.94 -18.36 -13.00
N LEU A 151 33.17 -17.86 -12.98
CA LEU A 151 33.54 -16.61 -12.32
C LEU A 151 32.87 -15.42 -13.02
N ASP A 152 32.93 -15.38 -14.35
CA ASP A 152 32.26 -14.35 -15.17
C ASP A 152 30.75 -14.33 -14.93
N GLU A 153 30.11 -15.51 -14.87
CA GLU A 153 28.68 -15.62 -14.53
C GLU A 153 28.37 -15.08 -13.12
N MET A 154 29.24 -15.33 -12.15
CA MET A 154 29.06 -14.84 -10.79
C MET A 154 29.26 -13.33 -10.70
N GLU A 155 30.24 -12.78 -11.43
CA GLU A 155 30.48 -11.34 -11.51
C GLU A 155 29.28 -10.61 -12.13
N GLU A 156 28.70 -11.15 -13.20
CA GLU A 156 27.51 -10.54 -13.81
C GLU A 156 26.29 -10.62 -12.88
N ARG A 157 26.10 -11.74 -12.15
CA ARG A 157 25.05 -11.84 -11.12
C ARG A 157 25.26 -10.82 -10.00
N ALA A 158 26.51 -10.59 -9.58
CA ALA A 158 26.84 -9.59 -8.57
C ALA A 158 26.50 -8.18 -9.06
N ARG A 159 26.87 -7.83 -10.30
CA ARG A 159 26.50 -6.53 -10.91
C ARG A 159 25.00 -6.32 -11.03
N VAL A 160 24.23 -7.37 -11.36
CA VAL A 160 22.76 -7.29 -11.39
C VAL A 160 22.22 -7.04 -9.98
N ALA A 161 22.71 -7.77 -8.98
CA ALA A 161 22.28 -7.61 -7.59
C ALA A 161 22.61 -6.21 -7.03
N GLU A 162 23.78 -5.64 -7.36
CA GLU A 162 24.16 -4.27 -7.00
C GLU A 162 23.20 -3.24 -7.60
N ARG A 163 22.86 -3.36 -8.89
CA ARG A 163 21.90 -2.47 -9.55
C ARG A 163 20.50 -2.58 -8.95
N GLU A 164 20.05 -3.78 -8.60
CA GLU A 164 18.78 -3.99 -7.90
C GLU A 164 18.81 -3.35 -6.51
N GLN A 165 19.90 -3.52 -5.76
CA GLN A 165 20.07 -2.88 -4.46
C GLN A 165 20.01 -1.35 -4.57
N GLU A 166 20.80 -0.75 -5.47
CA GLU A 166 20.80 0.70 -5.71
C GLU A 166 19.40 1.22 -6.05
N TRP A 167 18.67 0.49 -6.91
CA TRP A 167 17.29 0.85 -7.25
C TRP A 167 16.37 0.81 -6.03
N THR A 168 16.46 -0.24 -5.19
CA THR A 168 15.64 -0.32 -3.96
C THR A 168 16.00 0.77 -2.95
N GLU A 169 17.28 1.13 -2.81
CA GLU A 169 17.72 2.23 -1.95
C GLU A 169 17.17 3.57 -2.45
N GLN A 170 17.17 3.81 -3.77
CA GLN A 170 16.55 5.00 -4.35
C GLN A 170 15.04 5.07 -4.09
N GLN A 171 14.31 3.95 -4.22
CA GLN A 171 12.88 3.89 -3.89
C GLN A 171 12.63 4.15 -2.39
N LEU A 172 13.50 3.64 -1.51
CA LEU A 172 13.42 3.89 -0.08
C LEU A 172 13.68 5.37 0.26
N VAL A 173 14.63 6.01 -0.41
CA VAL A 173 14.90 7.45 -0.24
C VAL A 173 13.71 8.29 -0.70
N TYR A 174 13.14 7.96 -1.88
CA TYR A 174 11.97 8.65 -2.41
C TYR A 174 10.75 8.52 -1.49
N SER A 175 10.42 7.29 -1.08
CA SER A 175 9.30 7.05 -0.16
C SER A 175 9.52 7.70 1.20
N SER A 176 10.75 7.68 1.73
CA SER A 176 11.07 8.38 2.98
C SER A 176 10.90 9.90 2.86
N GLN A 177 11.24 10.49 1.72
CA GLN A 177 11.05 11.92 1.50
C GLN A 177 9.56 12.26 1.40
N TYR A 178 8.80 11.48 0.65
CA TYR A 178 7.35 11.63 0.53
C TYR A 178 6.65 11.57 1.90
N VAL A 179 7.02 10.60 2.75
CA VAL A 179 6.48 10.49 4.11
C VAL A 179 6.86 11.71 4.97
N LYS A 180 8.07 12.25 4.84
CA LYS A 180 8.46 13.48 5.54
C LYS A 180 7.59 14.67 5.13
N ASP A 181 7.35 14.81 3.83
CA ASP A 181 6.53 15.91 3.30
C ASP A 181 5.07 15.81 3.79
N LEU A 182 4.50 14.60 3.78
CA LEU A 182 3.17 14.35 4.37
C LEU A 182 3.10 14.66 5.87
N LEU A 183 4.15 14.34 6.63
CA LEU A 183 4.19 14.66 8.06
C LEU A 183 4.24 16.18 8.31
N VAL A 184 4.96 16.92 7.46
CA VAL A 184 4.96 18.39 7.49
C VAL A 184 3.56 18.93 7.18
N GLU A 185 2.87 18.39 6.18
CA GLU A 185 1.50 18.79 5.85
C GLU A 185 0.51 18.49 6.98
N ILE A 186 0.56 17.29 7.57
CA ILE A 186 -0.28 16.92 8.72
C ILE A 186 -0.02 17.87 9.90
N SER A 187 1.23 18.26 10.14
CA SER A 187 1.57 19.19 11.21
C SER A 187 1.02 20.61 10.97
N SER A 188 1.01 21.07 9.71
CA SER A 188 0.45 22.37 9.34
C SER A 188 -1.07 22.37 9.47
N LEU A 189 -1.75 21.31 9.01
CA LEU A 189 -3.19 21.13 9.16
C LEU A 189 -3.60 21.08 10.63
N ARG A 190 -2.84 20.38 11.48
CA ARG A 190 -3.08 20.37 12.93
C ARG A 190 -2.95 21.77 13.55
N THR A 191 -1.97 22.56 13.10
CA THR A 191 -1.80 23.94 13.57
C THR A 191 -2.98 24.82 13.16
N ILE A 192 -3.47 24.67 11.93
CA ILE A 192 -4.67 25.36 11.43
C ILE A 192 -5.91 24.95 12.23
N GLN A 193 -6.09 23.65 12.47
CA GLN A 193 -7.19 23.13 13.27
C GLN A 193 -7.19 23.71 14.69
N GLN A 194 -6.05 23.75 15.36
CA GLN A 194 -5.93 24.36 16.68
C GLN A 194 -6.24 25.86 16.68
N GLY A 195 -5.86 26.58 15.61
CA GLY A 195 -6.24 27.98 15.42
C GLY A 195 -7.75 28.16 15.29
N LEU A 196 -8.40 27.33 14.46
CA LEU A 196 -9.85 27.34 14.27
C LEU A 196 -10.61 26.96 15.55
N GLU A 197 -10.15 25.95 16.28
CA GLU A 197 -10.73 25.55 17.57
C GLU A 197 -10.63 26.65 18.62
N LYS A 198 -9.55 27.45 18.60
CA LYS A 198 -9.40 28.61 19.49
C LYS A 198 -10.30 29.78 19.07
N ASP A 199 -10.49 30.00 17.78
CA ASP A 199 -11.25 31.14 17.26
C ASP A 199 -12.77 30.90 17.25
N ALA A 200 -13.20 29.64 17.09
CA ALA A 200 -14.61 29.24 17.00
C ALA A 200 -15.45 29.67 18.23
N PRO A 201 -15.01 29.47 19.49
CA PRO A 201 -15.74 29.96 20.65
C PRO A 201 -15.87 31.49 20.64
N SER A 202 -14.84 32.21 20.21
CA SER A 202 -14.88 33.68 20.15
C SER A 202 -15.87 34.17 19.08
N ALA A 203 -15.89 33.52 17.91
CA ALA A 203 -16.82 33.83 16.84
C ALA A 203 -18.26 33.49 17.23
N PHE A 204 -18.46 32.33 17.88
CA PHE A 204 -19.75 31.91 18.42
C PHE A 204 -20.27 32.89 19.47
N CYS A 205 -19.45 33.30 20.45
CA CYS A 205 -19.82 34.28 21.46
C CYS A 205 -20.16 35.65 20.85
N ARG A 206 -19.43 36.11 19.83
CA ARG A 206 -19.76 37.34 19.09
C ARG A 206 -21.10 37.24 18.38
N GLY A 207 -21.37 36.12 17.70
CA GLY A 207 -22.64 35.87 17.02
C GLY A 207 -23.83 35.78 17.99
N LEU A 208 -23.64 35.11 19.13
CA LEU A 208 -24.66 35.01 20.17
C LEU A 208 -25.04 36.40 20.72
N ARG A 209 -24.04 37.25 21.03
CA ARG A 209 -24.27 38.63 21.49
C ARG A 209 -25.05 39.46 20.47
N LEU A 210 -24.65 39.41 19.20
CA LEU A 210 -25.36 40.12 18.13
C LEU A 210 -26.81 39.66 17.99
N ASN A 211 -27.05 38.35 18.08
CA ASN A 211 -28.41 37.80 18.05
C ASN A 211 -29.24 38.27 19.25
N THR A 212 -28.68 38.25 20.45
CA THR A 212 -29.36 38.75 21.66
C THR A 212 -29.71 40.24 21.51
N ASP A 213 -28.76 41.07 21.08
CA ASP A 213 -28.98 42.51 20.86
C ASP A 213 -30.08 42.78 19.83
N LEU A 214 -30.14 41.99 18.75
CA LEU A 214 -31.20 42.09 17.73
C LEU A 214 -32.56 41.68 18.29
N LEU A 215 -32.61 40.62 19.10
CA LEU A 215 -33.83 40.13 19.73
C LEU A 215 -34.40 41.15 20.72
N ASP A 216 -33.54 41.75 21.55
CA ASP A 216 -33.91 42.80 22.49
C ASP A 216 -34.45 44.04 21.78
N ARG A 217 -33.82 44.46 20.67
CA ARG A 217 -34.32 45.56 19.84
C ARG A 217 -35.69 45.25 19.24
N ALA A 218 -35.86 44.06 18.67
CA ALA A 218 -37.13 43.63 18.08
C ALA A 218 -38.24 43.58 19.14
N GLN A 219 -37.92 43.09 20.35
CA GLN A 219 -38.86 43.05 21.46
C GLN A 219 -39.23 44.47 21.94
N GLY A 220 -38.26 45.38 22.01
CA GLY A 220 -38.50 46.79 22.32
C GLY A 220 -39.33 47.51 21.25
N GLU A 221 -39.17 47.16 19.97
CA GLU A 221 -40.03 47.65 18.88
C GLU A 221 -41.46 47.10 18.98
N LEU A 222 -41.61 45.82 19.29
CA LEU A 222 -42.92 45.20 19.49
C LEU A 222 -43.70 45.83 20.65
N VAL A 223 -43.03 46.10 21.78
CA VAL A 223 -43.64 46.78 22.93
C VAL A 223 -44.09 48.19 22.54
N ARG A 224 -43.26 48.94 21.79
CA ARG A 224 -43.61 50.28 21.29
C ARG A 224 -44.79 50.22 20.31
N ALA A 225 -44.83 49.23 19.42
CA ALA A 225 -45.93 49.02 18.49
C ALA A 225 -47.24 48.71 19.22
N LYS A 226 -47.22 47.81 20.22
CA LYS A 226 -48.39 47.52 21.07
C LYS A 226 -48.87 48.74 21.84
N ALA A 227 -47.95 49.55 22.38
CA ALA A 227 -48.33 50.78 23.06
C ALA A 227 -49.06 51.75 22.12
N ARG A 228 -48.55 51.91 20.88
CA ARG A 228 -49.22 52.72 19.84
C ARG A 228 -50.58 52.18 19.45
N GLU A 229 -50.71 50.86 19.31
CA GLU A 229 -51.98 50.20 19.02
C GLU A 229 -53.03 50.50 20.11
N VAL A 230 -52.65 50.39 21.39
CA VAL A 230 -53.54 50.75 22.51
C VAL A 230 -53.94 52.23 22.46
N THR A 231 -53.00 53.14 22.18
CA THR A 231 -53.31 54.57 22.02
C THR A 231 -54.31 54.81 20.89
N LEU A 232 -54.10 54.20 19.72
CA LEU A 232 -55.01 54.31 18.58
C LEU A 232 -56.39 53.72 18.88
N LEU A 233 -56.45 52.59 19.60
CA LEU A 233 -57.73 52.00 20.02
C LEU A 233 -58.51 52.93 20.96
N LEU A 234 -57.83 53.62 21.89
CA LEU A 234 -58.45 54.62 22.76
C LEU A 234 -58.96 55.82 21.95
N GLU A 235 -58.18 56.31 20.98
CA GLU A 235 -58.62 57.39 20.08
C GLU A 235 -59.84 56.98 19.25
N VAL A 236 -59.90 55.74 18.74
CA VAL A 236 -61.06 55.21 18.00
C VAL A 236 -62.30 55.15 18.90
N VAL A 237 -62.15 54.76 20.17
CA VAL A 237 -63.25 54.75 21.14
C VAL A 237 -63.76 56.17 21.39
N ASP A 238 -62.86 57.14 21.62
CA ASP A 238 -63.22 58.54 21.83
C ASP A 238 -63.93 59.13 20.60
N LEU A 239 -63.39 58.90 19.39
CA LEU A 239 -64.02 59.30 18.13
C LEU A 239 -65.41 58.68 17.95
N LYS A 240 -65.57 57.39 18.31
CA LYS A 240 -66.87 56.70 18.24
C LYS A 240 -67.88 57.29 19.20
N ASP A 241 -67.47 57.69 20.40
CA ASP A 241 -68.35 58.32 21.38
C ASP A 241 -68.70 59.75 20.98
N ARG A 242 -67.76 60.50 20.39
CA ARG A 242 -68.03 61.82 19.78
C ARG A 242 -69.03 61.72 18.63
N LEU A 243 -68.90 60.70 17.76
CA LEU A 243 -69.84 60.44 16.67
C LEU A 243 -71.26 60.09 17.16
N LYS A 244 -71.40 59.41 18.31
CA LYS A 244 -72.71 59.14 18.93
C LYS A 244 -73.40 60.40 19.47
N HIS A 245 -72.64 61.47 19.70
CA HIS A 245 -73.12 62.71 20.30
C HIS A 245 -73.24 63.87 19.31
N GLU A 246 -72.93 63.66 18.02
CA GLU A 246 -73.30 64.64 17.01
C GLU A 246 -74.81 64.59 16.72
N PRO A 247 -75.48 65.75 16.67
CA PRO A 247 -76.87 65.82 16.26
C PRO A 247 -77.00 65.38 14.81
N LYS A 248 -77.98 64.53 14.53
CA LYS A 248 -78.40 64.12 13.17
C LYS A 248 -78.59 65.35 12.30
N LEU A 249 -77.57 65.72 11.53
CA LEU A 249 -77.69 66.62 10.40
C LEU A 249 -78.08 65.76 9.20
N GLU A 250 -79.35 65.88 8.82
CA GLU A 250 -79.83 65.51 7.50
C GLU A 250 -78.98 66.23 6.45
N VAL A 251 -78.22 65.47 5.66
CA VAL A 251 -77.62 65.97 4.43
C VAL A 251 -77.97 65.02 3.30
N THR A 252 -78.65 65.66 2.36
CA THR A 252 -79.19 65.24 1.08
C THR A 252 -78.21 64.53 0.16
N GLU A 253 -78.78 63.62 -0.64
CA GLU A 253 -78.21 63.01 -1.84
C GLU A 253 -77.61 64.07 -2.79
N THR A 254 -76.37 63.86 -3.23
CA THR A 254 -75.95 64.16 -4.61
C THR A 254 -74.84 63.21 -5.06
N THR A 255 -75.10 62.62 -6.22
CA THR A 255 -74.25 61.84 -7.13
C THR A 255 -72.92 62.51 -7.46
N SER A 256 -71.83 61.73 -7.61
CA SER A 256 -70.99 61.76 -8.83
C SER A 256 -69.85 60.74 -8.82
N VAL A 257 -69.58 60.27 -10.03
CA VAL A 257 -68.63 59.27 -10.51
C VAL A 257 -67.17 59.72 -10.34
N SER A 258 -66.27 58.82 -9.93
CA SER A 258 -64.90 58.78 -10.46
C SER A 258 -64.17 57.49 -10.07
N SER A 259 -63.76 56.76 -11.10
CA SER A 259 -62.88 55.61 -11.15
C SER A 259 -61.46 55.92 -10.65
N HIS A 260 -60.85 55.02 -9.87
CA HIS A 260 -59.47 54.58 -10.14
C HIS A 260 -59.10 53.28 -9.43
N GLU A 261 -58.27 52.53 -10.14
CA GLU A 261 -57.86 51.15 -9.96
C GLU A 261 -57.09 50.84 -8.68
N SER A 262 -57.20 49.57 -8.30
CA SER A 262 -56.47 48.91 -7.22
C SER A 262 -55.09 48.46 -7.69
N PRO A 263 -54.03 48.55 -6.84
CA PRO A 263 -52.92 47.63 -6.94
C PRO A 263 -53.17 46.44 -5.99
N LYS A 264 -53.32 45.27 -6.61
CA LYS A 264 -53.22 43.95 -5.95
C LYS A 264 -51.86 43.85 -5.25
N ILE A 265 -51.86 43.64 -3.94
CA ILE A 265 -50.74 42.99 -3.25
C ILE A 265 -51.26 41.64 -2.76
N GLY A 266 -50.87 40.59 -3.49
CA GLY A 266 -51.13 39.21 -3.14
C GLY A 266 -50.32 38.83 -1.90
N VAL A 267 -51.02 38.62 -0.79
CA VAL A 267 -50.47 37.88 0.34
C VAL A 267 -50.56 36.40 -0.02
N SER A 268 -49.42 35.86 -0.45
CA SER A 268 -49.21 34.43 -0.66
C SER A 268 -49.34 33.71 0.69
N ALA A 269 -50.45 33.00 0.86
CA ALA A 269 -50.62 32.01 1.91
C ALA A 269 -49.75 30.79 1.56
N CYS A 270 -48.55 30.69 2.15
CA CYS A 270 -47.84 29.42 2.26
C CYS A 270 -48.28 28.72 3.55
N SER A 271 -49.28 27.87 3.43
CA SER A 271 -49.49 26.75 4.32
C SER A 271 -48.30 25.79 4.18
N ARG A 272 -47.54 25.59 5.26
CA ARG A 272 -46.72 24.40 5.44
C ARG A 272 -47.05 23.75 6.77
N THR A 273 -47.54 22.53 6.61
CA THR A 273 -47.80 21.48 7.58
C THR A 273 -46.61 21.20 8.51
N PRO A 274 -46.83 20.86 9.79
CA PRO A 274 -45.86 20.16 10.61
C PRO A 274 -46.09 18.66 10.43
N GLY A 275 -45.23 18.01 9.63
CA GLY A 275 -45.28 16.57 9.39
C GLY A 275 -44.00 15.89 9.85
N ASN A 276 -44.07 15.28 11.03
CA ASN A 276 -43.29 14.12 11.52
C ASN A 276 -41.96 13.82 10.83
N SER A 277 -40.85 14.21 11.47
CA SER A 277 -39.57 13.51 11.32
C SER A 277 -39.49 12.38 12.37
N THR A 278 -40.00 11.22 11.95
CA THR A 278 -39.70 9.93 12.55
C THR A 278 -38.18 9.75 12.61
N GLY A 279 -37.69 9.28 13.76
CA GLY A 279 -36.26 9.05 14.01
C GLY A 279 -35.63 8.19 12.92
N LEU A 280 -34.73 8.79 12.15
CA LEU A 280 -33.70 8.06 11.43
C LEU A 280 -32.68 7.60 12.46
N GLN A 281 -32.75 6.32 12.83
CA GLN A 281 -31.56 5.59 13.25
C GLN A 281 -30.61 5.58 12.05
N SER A 282 -29.63 6.48 12.10
CA SER A 282 -28.48 6.47 11.20
C SER A 282 -27.63 5.24 11.51
N PHE A 283 -27.98 4.11 10.89
CA PHE A 283 -26.98 3.12 10.57
C PHE A 283 -26.22 3.69 9.38
N THR A 284 -25.04 4.25 9.64
CA THR A 284 -24.04 4.51 8.61
C THR A 284 -23.64 3.16 8.00
N SER A 285 -24.40 2.66 7.03
CA SER A 285 -23.87 1.70 6.08
C SER A 285 -22.80 2.46 5.31
N ILE A 286 -21.54 2.26 5.67
CA ILE A 286 -20.42 2.64 4.84
C ILE A 286 -20.64 1.86 3.54
N ILE A 287 -21.19 2.51 2.52
CA ILE A 287 -21.07 2.05 1.15
C ILE A 287 -19.56 2.15 0.91
N GLU A 288 -18.86 1.02 1.05
CA GLU A 288 -17.46 0.93 0.69
C GLU A 288 -17.38 1.19 -0.82
N ASP A 289 -17.09 2.44 -1.18
CA ASP A 289 -16.76 2.85 -2.53
C ASP A 289 -15.60 2.01 -3.06
N ASP A 290 -15.56 1.81 -4.38
CA ASP A 290 -14.45 1.14 -5.07
C ASP A 290 -13.13 1.71 -4.52
N PRO A 291 -12.21 0.89 -3.97
CA PRO A 291 -10.97 1.38 -3.34
C PRO A 291 -10.17 2.35 -4.22
N ARG A 292 -10.33 2.26 -5.54
CA ARG A 292 -9.78 3.20 -6.53
C ARG A 292 -10.17 4.67 -6.32
N SER A 293 -11.35 4.92 -5.75
CA SER A 293 -11.92 6.27 -5.56
C SER A 293 -11.05 7.15 -4.66
N HIS A 294 -10.14 6.55 -3.89
CA HIS A 294 -9.30 7.22 -2.92
C HIS A 294 -7.81 7.14 -3.27
N MET A 295 -7.47 6.83 -4.51
CA MET A 295 -6.10 6.47 -4.91
C MET A 295 -5.32 7.55 -5.65
N THR A 296 -4.00 7.58 -5.39
CA THR A 296 -3.00 8.33 -6.16
C THR A 296 -2.47 7.45 -7.31
N PRO A 297 -2.34 7.97 -8.55
CA PRO A 297 -1.79 7.21 -9.66
C PRO A 297 -0.36 6.70 -9.38
N GLY A 298 -0.10 5.41 -9.61
CA GLY A 298 1.25 4.81 -9.53
C GLY A 298 1.56 3.96 -8.29
N GLY A 299 0.61 3.73 -7.38
CA GLY A 299 0.81 2.84 -6.22
C GLY A 299 0.97 1.37 -6.60
N ILE A 300 1.72 0.60 -5.79
CA ILE A 300 1.82 -0.87 -5.92
C ILE A 300 0.54 -1.55 -5.42
N LEU A 301 0.25 -2.77 -5.87
CA LEU A 301 -1.01 -3.49 -5.57
C LEU A 301 -1.33 -3.54 -4.07
N GLU A 302 -0.31 -3.69 -3.21
CA GLU A 302 -0.43 -3.66 -1.74
C GLU A 302 -0.88 -2.31 -1.17
N ASP A 303 -0.50 -1.22 -1.82
CA ASP A 303 -0.96 0.13 -1.46
C ASP A 303 -2.38 0.38 -2.00
N MET A 304 -2.74 -0.30 -3.09
CA MET A 304 -4.04 -0.14 -3.75
C MET A 304 -5.16 -0.94 -3.10
N PHE A 305 -4.87 -2.16 -2.69
CA PHE A 305 -5.86 -3.07 -2.13
C PHE A 305 -5.39 -3.53 -0.76
N ARG A 306 -6.25 -3.35 0.23
CA ARG A 306 -5.99 -3.92 1.55
C ARG A 306 -6.00 -5.45 1.46
N ALA A 307 -4.95 -6.08 1.98
CA ALA A 307 -4.88 -7.53 2.13
C ALA A 307 -6.13 -8.04 2.86
N LEU A 308 -6.74 -9.11 2.32
CA LEU A 308 -7.86 -9.78 2.97
C LEU A 308 -7.33 -10.69 4.08
N SER A 309 -6.61 -11.74 3.68
CA SER A 309 -6.07 -12.77 4.57
C SER A 309 -4.94 -13.53 3.91
N SER A 310 -4.13 -14.22 4.71
CA SER A 310 -3.21 -15.27 4.23
C SER A 310 -3.94 -16.58 3.90
N LYS A 311 -5.19 -16.76 4.35
CA LYS A 311 -6.01 -17.94 4.10
C LYS A 311 -6.71 -17.83 2.74
N MET A 312 -6.65 -18.90 1.95
CA MET A 312 -7.30 -18.96 0.65
C MET A 312 -8.83 -18.86 0.80
N PRO A 313 -9.49 -17.90 0.12
CA PRO A 313 -10.95 -17.84 0.10
C PRO A 313 -11.55 -19.12 -0.48
N ASP A 314 -12.63 -19.61 0.12
CA ASP A 314 -13.32 -20.82 -0.34
C ASP A 314 -14.37 -20.46 -1.42
N PRO A 315 -14.15 -20.83 -2.70
CA PRO A 315 -15.10 -20.54 -3.77
C PRO A 315 -16.45 -21.24 -3.60
N ILE A 316 -16.51 -22.36 -2.86
CA ILE A 316 -17.75 -23.09 -2.59
C ILE A 316 -18.60 -22.29 -1.61
N ALA A 317 -18.01 -21.86 -0.49
CA ALA A 317 -18.69 -21.02 0.49
C ALA A 317 -19.18 -19.69 -0.12
N ILE A 318 -18.35 -19.04 -0.95
CA ILE A 318 -18.75 -17.80 -1.66
C ILE A 318 -19.97 -18.06 -2.54
N LYS A 319 -19.98 -19.18 -3.26
CA LYS A 319 -21.11 -19.56 -4.11
C LYS A 319 -22.38 -19.84 -3.29
N GLU A 320 -22.26 -20.53 -2.17
CA GLU A 320 -23.41 -20.89 -1.32
C GLU A 320 -24.01 -19.66 -0.63
N VAL A 321 -23.18 -18.77 -0.11
CA VAL A 321 -23.63 -17.60 0.65
C VAL A 321 -24.05 -16.44 -0.25
N LEU A 322 -23.28 -16.16 -1.30
CA LEU A 322 -23.48 -14.99 -2.16
C LEU A 322 -24.07 -15.31 -3.53
N GLY A 323 -24.15 -16.59 -3.91
CA GLY A 323 -24.59 -17.00 -5.25
C GLY A 323 -23.56 -16.74 -6.36
N ILE A 324 -22.36 -16.26 -6.01
CA ILE A 324 -21.31 -15.88 -6.96
C ILE A 324 -20.54 -17.12 -7.39
N ARG A 325 -20.59 -17.46 -8.68
CA ARG A 325 -19.99 -18.69 -9.23
C ARG A 325 -18.66 -18.47 -9.95
N ASN A 326 -18.38 -17.22 -10.33
CA ASN A 326 -17.30 -16.88 -11.25
C ASN A 326 -16.13 -16.24 -10.48
N VAL A 327 -15.64 -16.91 -9.43
CA VAL A 327 -14.47 -16.45 -8.70
C VAL A 327 -13.23 -17.13 -9.31
N ALA A 328 -12.22 -16.34 -9.66
CA ALA A 328 -10.92 -16.84 -10.08
C ALA A 328 -9.84 -16.35 -9.13
N ILE A 329 -9.21 -17.32 -8.46
CA ILE A 329 -8.01 -17.10 -7.68
C ILE A 329 -6.83 -17.20 -8.64
N VAL A 330 -6.01 -16.15 -8.71
CA VAL A 330 -4.92 -16.04 -9.69
C VAL A 330 -3.57 -15.92 -8.99
N VAL A 331 -2.52 -16.49 -9.60
CA VAL A 331 -1.16 -16.49 -9.05
C VAL A 331 -0.18 -15.88 -10.07
N PRO A 332 0.97 -15.35 -9.64
CA PRO A 332 1.93 -14.70 -10.55
C PRO A 332 2.52 -15.62 -11.63
N ALA A 333 2.35 -16.94 -11.50
CA ALA A 333 2.85 -17.91 -12.47
C ALA A 333 1.99 -17.99 -13.74
N ASP A 334 0.73 -17.55 -13.70
CA ASP A 334 -0.19 -17.66 -14.84
C ASP A 334 -1.03 -16.41 -15.11
N PHE A 335 -0.76 -15.33 -14.39
CA PHE A 335 -1.45 -14.05 -14.51
C PHE A 335 -0.47 -12.90 -14.40
N VAL A 336 -0.54 -11.96 -15.34
CA VAL A 336 0.38 -10.82 -15.43
C VAL A 336 -0.39 -9.52 -15.56
N TRP A 337 -0.04 -8.54 -14.75
CA TRP A 337 -0.60 -7.18 -14.84
C TRP A 337 0.08 -6.39 -15.95
N VAL A 338 -0.73 -5.70 -16.77
CA VAL A 338 -0.26 -4.68 -17.72
C VAL A 338 -0.36 -3.30 -17.07
N SER A 339 -1.54 -3.00 -16.54
CA SER A 339 -1.82 -1.80 -15.74
C SER A 339 -2.70 -2.22 -14.59
N CYS A 340 -2.12 -2.43 -13.41
CA CYS A 340 -2.89 -2.81 -12.23
C CYS A 340 -3.78 -1.63 -11.75
N PRO A 341 -5.07 -1.84 -11.47
CA PRO A 341 -5.85 -3.09 -11.56
C PRO A 341 -6.67 -3.19 -12.84
N ASP A 342 -6.55 -2.25 -13.78
CA ASP A 342 -7.48 -2.11 -14.90
C ASP A 342 -7.28 -3.19 -15.98
N THR A 343 -6.03 -3.55 -16.29
CA THR A 343 -5.71 -4.49 -17.37
C THR A 343 -4.63 -5.50 -16.99
N ALA A 344 -4.86 -6.73 -17.43
CA ALA A 344 -3.98 -7.87 -17.21
C ALA A 344 -4.12 -8.88 -18.35
N TYR A 345 -3.41 -10.00 -18.25
CA TYR A 345 -3.68 -11.17 -19.07
C TYR A 345 -3.34 -12.47 -18.34
N PHE A 346 -4.07 -13.54 -18.68
CA PHE A 346 -3.64 -14.90 -18.37
C PHE A 346 -2.63 -15.37 -19.41
N VAL A 347 -1.62 -16.12 -18.99
CA VAL A 347 -0.67 -16.77 -19.90
C VAL A 347 -0.78 -18.28 -19.76
N LYS A 348 -0.91 -18.99 -20.89
CA LYS A 348 -0.94 -20.45 -20.94
C LYS A 348 -0.11 -20.96 -22.11
N PRO A 349 0.47 -22.16 -22.04
CA PRO A 349 1.15 -22.73 -23.20
C PRO A 349 0.15 -23.11 -24.30
N ALA A 350 0.50 -22.95 -25.58
CA ALA A 350 -0.33 -23.45 -26.68
C ALA A 350 -0.36 -24.97 -26.74
N LEU A 351 0.82 -25.58 -26.53
CA LEU A 351 1.05 -27.02 -26.56
C LEU A 351 1.65 -27.50 -25.24
N TYR A 352 1.30 -28.71 -24.84
CA TYR A 352 1.97 -29.41 -23.74
C TYR A 352 2.42 -30.80 -24.17
N HIS A 353 3.45 -31.29 -23.49
CA HIS A 353 4.08 -32.57 -23.73
C HIS A 353 3.33 -33.66 -22.94
N GLY A 354 2.53 -34.45 -23.65
CA GLY A 354 1.65 -35.46 -23.05
C GLY A 354 2.38 -36.75 -22.62
N LYS A 355 1.66 -37.66 -21.96
CA LYS A 355 2.17 -39.01 -21.67
C LYS A 355 2.48 -39.73 -22.99
N GLY A 356 3.75 -40.05 -23.22
CA GLY A 356 4.22 -40.73 -24.44
C GLY A 356 5.03 -39.85 -25.40
N GLY A 357 5.47 -38.65 -24.98
CA GLY A 357 6.41 -37.85 -25.76
C GLY A 357 5.78 -37.11 -26.96
N LYS A 358 4.45 -36.92 -26.94
CA LYS A 358 3.70 -36.28 -28.02
C LYS A 358 3.20 -34.92 -27.58
N TRP A 359 3.33 -33.94 -28.47
CA TRP A 359 2.71 -32.62 -28.32
C TRP A 359 1.19 -32.72 -28.40
N GLN A 360 0.50 -32.01 -27.50
CA GLN A 360 -0.95 -31.96 -27.43
C GLN A 360 -1.40 -30.52 -27.22
N ASP A 361 -2.52 -30.15 -27.82
CA ASP A 361 -3.13 -28.83 -27.61
C ASP A 361 -3.59 -28.66 -26.17
N SER A 362 -3.24 -27.51 -25.59
CA SER A 362 -3.73 -27.12 -24.29
C SER A 362 -5.27 -27.05 -24.29
N LYS A 363 -5.89 -27.79 -23.37
CA LYS A 363 -7.36 -27.89 -23.31
C LYS A 363 -8.03 -26.62 -22.80
N LEU A 364 -7.27 -25.73 -22.13
CA LEU A 364 -7.67 -24.39 -21.65
C LEU A 364 -9.07 -24.32 -21.01
N LYS A 365 -9.52 -25.40 -20.35
CA LYS A 365 -10.90 -25.55 -19.87
C LYS A 365 -11.29 -24.48 -18.84
N SER A 366 -10.35 -24.11 -17.96
CA SER A 366 -10.57 -23.07 -16.95
C SER A 366 -10.81 -21.71 -17.60
N ILE A 367 -9.95 -21.31 -18.54
CA ILE A 367 -10.08 -20.04 -19.25
C ILE A 367 -11.35 -20.00 -20.11
N LYS A 368 -11.64 -21.07 -20.87
CA LYS A 368 -12.88 -21.17 -21.65
C LYS A 368 -14.14 -21.06 -20.78
N ARG A 369 -14.09 -21.60 -19.55
CA ARG A 369 -15.17 -21.44 -18.57
C ARG A 369 -15.30 -19.97 -18.16
N LEU A 370 -14.19 -19.29 -17.86
CA LEU A 370 -14.17 -17.86 -17.53
C LEU A 370 -14.67 -16.99 -18.68
N GLN A 371 -14.29 -17.27 -19.93
CA GLN A 371 -14.79 -16.55 -21.11
C GLN A 371 -16.30 -16.75 -21.30
N LYS A 372 -16.78 -18.00 -21.23
CA LYS A 372 -18.21 -18.32 -21.36
C LYS A 372 -19.05 -17.66 -20.26
N GLN A 373 -18.48 -17.56 -19.06
CA GLN A 373 -19.12 -16.91 -17.91
C GLN A 373 -18.85 -15.39 -17.85
N GLY A 374 -17.91 -14.90 -18.65
CA GLY A 374 -17.39 -13.53 -18.63
C GLY A 374 -18.41 -12.48 -19.09
N ALA A 375 -19.50 -12.89 -19.76
CA ALA A 375 -20.66 -12.02 -20.00
C ALA A 375 -21.28 -11.49 -18.69
N VAL A 376 -21.07 -12.17 -17.56
CA VAL A 376 -21.55 -11.77 -16.23
C VAL A 376 -20.42 -11.17 -15.36
N GLY A 377 -19.19 -11.13 -15.89
CA GLY A 377 -18.00 -10.77 -15.12
C GLY A 377 -17.42 -11.93 -14.30
N VAL A 378 -16.11 -11.86 -14.09
CA VAL A 378 -15.29 -12.77 -13.29
C VAL A 378 -14.71 -11.99 -12.12
N GLU A 379 -14.95 -12.45 -10.90
CA GLU A 379 -14.40 -11.86 -9.69
C GLU A 379 -12.95 -12.35 -9.51
N LEU A 380 -11.99 -11.43 -9.58
CA LEU A 380 -10.57 -11.77 -9.47
C LEU A 380 -10.06 -11.59 -8.04
N ILE A 381 -9.36 -12.62 -7.57
CA ILE A 381 -8.69 -12.65 -6.28
C ILE A 381 -7.21 -13.05 -6.48
N PRO A 382 -6.30 -12.10 -6.72
CA PRO A 382 -4.87 -12.41 -6.79
C PRO A 382 -4.30 -12.82 -5.44
N TYR A 383 -3.37 -13.76 -5.48
CA TYR A 383 -2.47 -14.10 -4.37
C TYR A 383 -1.09 -13.50 -4.61
N PHE A 384 -0.68 -12.58 -3.75
CA PHE A 384 0.60 -11.89 -3.84
C PHE A 384 1.15 -11.58 -2.45
N SER A 385 2.48 -11.54 -2.28
CA SER A 385 3.14 -11.19 -1.01
C SER A 385 2.59 -11.92 0.23
N GLY A 386 2.19 -13.19 0.08
CA GLY A 386 1.67 -14.02 1.17
C GLY A 386 0.19 -13.82 1.53
N ALA A 387 -0.54 -12.97 0.81
CA ALA A 387 -1.93 -12.64 1.09
C ALA A 387 -2.82 -12.64 -0.17
N TYR A 388 -4.13 -12.77 0.04
CA TYR A 388 -5.15 -12.65 -0.99
C TYR A 388 -5.74 -11.24 -1.01
N TYR A 389 -5.99 -10.72 -2.21
CA TYR A 389 -6.58 -9.40 -2.42
C TYR A 389 -7.82 -9.57 -3.30
N TYR A 390 -8.86 -8.77 -3.08
CA TYR A 390 -9.98 -8.70 -4.02
C TYR A 390 -9.87 -7.42 -4.84
N VAL A 391 -9.69 -7.57 -6.15
CA VAL A 391 -9.33 -6.44 -7.05
C VAL A 391 -10.49 -5.98 -7.93
N GLY A 392 -11.55 -6.77 -8.03
CA GLY A 392 -12.80 -6.39 -8.69
C GLY A 392 -13.33 -7.45 -9.66
N THR A 393 -14.21 -7.00 -10.55
CA THR A 393 -14.90 -7.80 -11.55
C THR A 393 -14.33 -7.53 -12.94
N TYR A 394 -14.06 -8.58 -13.71
CA TYR A 394 -13.31 -8.53 -14.97
C TYR A 394 -13.98 -9.31 -16.10
N THR A 395 -13.67 -8.94 -17.34
CA THR A 395 -13.93 -9.75 -18.53
C THR A 395 -12.65 -10.40 -19.02
N VAL A 396 -12.77 -11.55 -19.68
CA VAL A 396 -11.64 -12.29 -20.28
C VAL A 396 -11.86 -12.32 -21.79
N GLY A 397 -10.90 -11.76 -22.53
CA GLY A 397 -10.87 -11.69 -23.99
C GLY A 397 -10.44 -13.01 -24.63
N ASP A 398 -10.25 -12.96 -25.95
CA ASP A 398 -9.93 -14.14 -26.76
C ASP A 398 -8.48 -14.61 -26.62
N ALA A 399 -8.22 -15.81 -27.14
CA ALA A 399 -6.90 -16.41 -27.20
C ALA A 399 -6.04 -15.70 -28.24
N GLU A 400 -4.91 -15.13 -27.83
CA GLU A 400 -3.94 -14.51 -28.73
C GLU A 400 -2.59 -15.22 -28.60
N PRO A 401 -2.00 -15.71 -29.70
CA PRO A 401 -0.66 -16.27 -29.66
C PRO A 401 0.37 -15.18 -29.36
N MET A 402 1.36 -15.51 -28.54
CA MET A 402 2.48 -14.64 -28.21
C MET A 402 3.68 -14.95 -29.09
N SER A 403 4.41 -13.90 -29.51
CA SER A 403 5.72 -14.05 -30.14
C SER A 403 6.80 -14.45 -29.13
N ALA A 404 7.96 -14.89 -29.64
CA ALA A 404 9.13 -15.19 -28.81
C ALA A 404 9.58 -13.98 -27.99
N GLU A 405 9.66 -12.80 -28.61
CA GLU A 405 10.01 -11.54 -27.94
C GLU A 405 9.02 -11.18 -26.83
N GLN A 406 7.72 -11.35 -27.08
CA GLN A 406 6.70 -11.11 -26.06
C GLN A 406 6.80 -12.11 -24.90
N PHE A 407 7.17 -13.36 -25.18
CA PHE A 407 7.42 -14.35 -24.14
C PHE A 407 8.65 -14.01 -23.31
N GLU A 408 9.74 -13.57 -23.96
CA GLU A 408 10.97 -13.15 -23.29
C GLU A 408 10.75 -11.96 -22.34
N GLN A 409 9.85 -11.05 -22.70
CA GLN A 409 9.47 -9.89 -21.88
C GLN A 409 8.56 -10.23 -20.69
N LEU A 410 8.06 -11.46 -20.58
CA LEU A 410 7.23 -11.85 -19.43
C LEU A 410 8.05 -11.83 -18.13
N PRO A 411 7.41 -11.56 -16.98
CA PRO A 411 8.04 -11.77 -15.69
C PRO A 411 8.54 -13.21 -15.55
N GLN A 412 9.68 -13.40 -14.89
CA GLN A 412 10.33 -14.72 -14.77
C GLN A 412 9.38 -15.82 -14.25
N LYS A 413 8.57 -15.52 -13.22
CA LYS A 413 7.59 -16.47 -12.67
C LYS A 413 6.54 -16.91 -13.70
N ALA A 414 6.12 -16.01 -14.58
CA ALA A 414 5.18 -16.34 -15.65
C ALA A 414 5.84 -17.19 -16.74
N GLN A 415 7.09 -16.87 -17.13
CA GLN A 415 7.87 -17.72 -18.06
C GLN A 415 8.02 -19.14 -17.51
N GLU A 416 8.41 -19.28 -16.25
CA GLU A 416 8.56 -20.56 -15.55
C GLU A 416 7.23 -21.30 -15.44
N GLY A 417 6.13 -20.59 -15.16
CA GLY A 417 4.79 -21.17 -15.08
C GLY A 417 4.32 -21.75 -16.42
N VAL A 418 4.61 -21.07 -17.53
CA VAL A 418 4.36 -21.60 -18.88
C VAL A 418 5.19 -22.85 -19.12
N VAL A 419 6.51 -22.78 -18.93
CA VAL A 419 7.43 -23.91 -19.15
C VAL A 419 7.04 -25.14 -18.32
N THR A 420 6.73 -24.93 -17.04
CA THR A 420 6.32 -26.01 -16.12
C THR A 420 4.97 -26.61 -16.51
N SER A 421 4.06 -25.80 -17.06
CA SER A 421 2.76 -26.28 -17.56
C SER A 421 2.90 -27.04 -18.89
N SER A 422 4.00 -26.84 -19.62
CA SER A 422 4.23 -27.45 -20.93
C SER A 422 4.86 -28.83 -20.88
N GLY A 423 5.48 -29.26 -19.78
CA GLY A 423 6.16 -30.55 -19.76
C GLY A 423 6.72 -30.97 -18.40
N ARG A 424 7.72 -31.86 -18.43
CA ARG A 424 8.31 -32.45 -17.22
C ARG A 424 9.52 -31.64 -16.74
N PRO A 425 9.87 -31.70 -15.44
CA PRO A 425 11.05 -31.00 -14.90
C PRO A 425 12.35 -31.23 -15.65
N THR A 426 12.60 -32.46 -16.12
CA THR A 426 13.78 -32.83 -16.90
C THR A 426 13.88 -32.15 -18.26
N GLU A 427 12.77 -31.60 -18.76
CA GLU A 427 12.67 -30.96 -20.08
C GLU A 427 12.61 -29.42 -19.98
N HIS A 428 12.52 -28.84 -18.78
CA HIS A 428 12.27 -27.40 -18.59
C HIS A 428 13.29 -26.50 -19.30
N ALA A 429 14.58 -26.85 -19.25
CA ALA A 429 15.63 -26.08 -19.92
C ALA A 429 15.43 -26.04 -21.45
N LEU A 430 15.17 -27.21 -22.05
CA LEU A 430 14.88 -27.34 -23.47
C LEU A 430 13.58 -26.60 -23.84
N LEU A 431 12.53 -26.76 -23.05
CA LEU A 431 11.24 -26.09 -23.28
C LEU A 431 11.38 -24.57 -23.27
N ARG A 432 12.17 -24.02 -22.33
CA ARG A 432 12.47 -22.60 -22.27
C ARG A 432 13.17 -22.12 -23.54
N GLU A 433 14.16 -22.84 -24.03
CA GLU A 433 14.84 -22.54 -25.29
C GLU A 433 13.89 -22.58 -26.49
N LEU A 434 12.96 -23.55 -26.53
CA LEU A 434 11.96 -23.65 -27.58
C LEU A 434 10.97 -22.47 -27.59
N TYR A 435 10.61 -21.92 -26.42
CA TYR A 435 9.81 -20.70 -26.34
C TYR A 435 10.59 -19.46 -26.78
N LEU A 436 11.82 -19.30 -26.29
CA LEU A 436 12.69 -18.15 -26.63
C LEU A 436 13.09 -18.14 -28.11
N SER A 437 13.17 -19.31 -28.75
CA SER A 437 13.40 -19.42 -30.20
C SER A 437 12.12 -19.33 -31.06
N GLY A 438 10.94 -19.23 -30.44
CA GLY A 438 9.65 -19.15 -31.14
C GLY A 438 9.16 -20.47 -31.75
N LYS A 439 9.85 -21.59 -31.49
CA LYS A 439 9.42 -22.94 -31.91
C LYS A 439 8.19 -23.41 -31.13
N LEU A 440 7.99 -22.89 -29.91
CA LEU A 440 6.76 -23.00 -29.15
C LEU A 440 6.19 -21.60 -28.89
N SER A 441 4.87 -21.50 -28.89
CA SER A 441 4.16 -20.26 -28.58
C SER A 441 3.37 -20.37 -27.28
N ALA A 442 3.38 -19.29 -26.51
CA ALA A 442 2.44 -19.10 -25.42
C ALA A 442 1.17 -18.45 -25.98
N ILE A 443 0.07 -18.54 -25.24
CA ILE A 443 -1.20 -17.90 -25.54
C ILE A 443 -1.51 -16.96 -24.39
N ARG A 444 -1.80 -15.71 -24.71
CA ARG A 444 -2.33 -14.74 -23.76
C ARG A 444 -3.84 -14.59 -23.93
N PHE A 445 -4.51 -14.29 -22.83
CA PHE A 445 -5.93 -13.94 -22.79
C PHE A 445 -6.04 -12.61 -22.08
N SER A 446 -6.44 -11.56 -22.80
CA SER A 446 -6.56 -10.22 -22.21
C SER A 446 -7.64 -10.20 -21.14
N VAL A 447 -7.44 -9.40 -20.10
CA VAL A 447 -8.31 -9.31 -18.93
C VAL A 447 -8.53 -7.85 -18.62
N HIS A 448 -9.79 -7.42 -18.58
CA HIS A 448 -10.16 -6.02 -18.41
C HIS A 448 -11.12 -5.86 -17.25
N ARG A 449 -10.85 -4.92 -16.36
CA ARG A 449 -11.72 -4.60 -15.23
C ARG A 449 -12.98 -3.92 -15.74
N ILE A 450 -14.14 -4.39 -15.30
CA ILE A 450 -15.46 -3.84 -15.64
C ILE A 450 -16.23 -3.34 -14.43
N GLY A 451 -15.79 -3.64 -13.21
CA GLY A 451 -16.48 -3.18 -12.01
C GLY A 451 -15.86 -3.68 -10.71
N PHE A 452 -16.61 -3.49 -9.63
CA PHE A 452 -16.24 -3.91 -8.28
C PHE A 452 -17.48 -4.38 -7.51
N ASN A 453 -17.41 -5.55 -6.88
CA ASN A 453 -18.49 -6.16 -6.14
C ASN A 453 -18.29 -5.92 -4.64
N SER A 454 -18.89 -4.85 -4.12
CA SER A 454 -18.79 -4.45 -2.71
C SER A 454 -19.29 -5.54 -1.75
N ARG A 455 -20.33 -6.30 -2.12
CA ARG A 455 -20.87 -7.38 -1.30
C ARG A 455 -19.88 -8.53 -1.13
N LEU A 456 -19.19 -8.92 -2.21
CA LEU A 456 -18.13 -9.92 -2.13
C LEU A 456 -16.95 -9.40 -1.30
N HIS A 457 -16.55 -8.15 -1.51
CA HIS A 457 -15.46 -7.54 -0.75
C HIS A 457 -15.72 -7.58 0.76
N GLN A 458 -16.91 -7.15 1.20
CA GLN A 458 -17.31 -7.16 2.60
C GLN A 458 -17.33 -8.57 3.18
N TYR A 459 -17.88 -9.54 2.44
CA TYR A 459 -17.90 -10.94 2.87
C TYR A 459 -16.49 -11.49 3.05
N LEU A 460 -15.60 -11.22 2.09
CA LEU A 460 -14.21 -11.66 2.16
C LEU A 460 -13.47 -11.01 3.32
N ARG A 461 -13.72 -9.73 3.64
CA ARG A 461 -13.14 -9.06 4.81
C ARG A 461 -13.64 -9.63 6.13
N ALA A 462 -14.92 -9.99 6.21
CA ALA A 462 -15.50 -10.52 7.44
C ALA A 462 -15.08 -11.97 7.75
N ASN A 463 -14.65 -12.72 6.72
CA ASN A 463 -14.32 -14.15 6.81
C ASN A 463 -12.85 -14.45 6.48
N ALA A 464 -12.03 -13.40 6.46
CA ALA A 464 -10.59 -13.44 6.18
C ALA A 464 -9.80 -13.96 7.39
#